data_AF-A0A3A9VIE4-F1
#
_entry.id   AF-A0A3A9VIE4-F1
#
_cell.length_a   1.000
_cell.length_b   1.000
_cell.length_c   1.000
_cell.angle_alpha   90.00
_cell.angle_beta   90.00
_cell.angle_gamma   90.00
#
_symmetry.space_group_name_H-M   'P 1'
#
loop_
_entity.id
_entity.type
_entity.pdbx_description
1 polymer ?
#
loop_
_entity_poly.entity_id
_entity_poly.type
_entity_poly.pdbx_seq_one_letter_code
_entity_poly.pdbx_strand_id
1 'polypeptide(L)'
;MKTKFFTLISLIILFYQGIGQDHNTINYFNAVPPPNDSIVIFAKGIVSLDDRWEEKICFSPDGKEAFFGRHPDGNNNYFKPRTMYSKFENSKWSTPDTAVFSRKVIAGYPIFNPDGNILYMEQPIKPTKKGVTGQIVFSKKKITNGQH
;
A
#
# COMPACT_ATOMS: atom_id res chain seq x y z
N MET A 1 -52.90 -6.12 -18.00
CA MET A 1 -51.74 -5.23 -18.28
C MET A 1 -51.04 -4.73 -17.03
N LYS A 2 -51.75 -4.31 -15.98
CA LYS A 2 -51.13 -3.75 -14.75
C LYS A 2 -50.20 -4.72 -14.00
N THR A 3 -50.54 -6.01 -13.91
CA THR A 3 -49.75 -7.01 -13.17
C THR A 3 -48.36 -7.27 -13.78
N LYS A 4 -48.28 -7.34 -15.12
CA LYS A 4 -46.99 -7.56 -15.83
C LYS A 4 -46.03 -6.38 -15.71
N PHE A 5 -46.57 -5.16 -15.53
CA PHE A 5 -45.78 -3.94 -15.34
C PHE A 5 -45.08 -3.91 -13.97
N PHE A 6 -45.79 -4.31 -12.90
CA PHE A 6 -45.18 -4.43 -11.57
C PHE A 6 -44.14 -5.56 -11.49
N THR A 7 -44.36 -6.69 -12.18
CA THR A 7 -43.37 -7.77 -12.24
C THR A 7 -42.06 -7.32 -12.91
N LEU A 8 -42.14 -6.51 -13.97
CA LEU A 8 -40.97 -6.00 -14.68
C LEU A 8 -40.16 -5.01 -13.82
N ILE A 9 -40.84 -4.14 -13.07
CA ILE A 9 -40.17 -3.19 -12.14
C ILE A 9 -39.48 -3.94 -11.00
N SER A 10 -40.12 -4.97 -10.42
CA SER A 10 -39.47 -5.79 -9.38
C SER A 10 -38.23 -6.53 -9.90
N LEU A 11 -38.23 -7.01 -11.14
CA LEU A 11 -37.05 -7.63 -11.74
C LEU A 11 -35.90 -6.62 -11.92
N ILE A 12 -36.17 -5.40 -12.39
CA ILE A 12 -35.15 -4.35 -12.55
C ILE A 12 -34.52 -3.95 -11.21
N ILE A 13 -35.32 -3.84 -10.15
CA ILE A 13 -34.82 -3.53 -8.80
C ILE A 13 -33.91 -4.66 -8.30
N LEU A 14 -34.25 -5.93 -8.54
CA LEU A 14 -33.40 -7.08 -8.19
C LEU A 14 -32.07 -7.10 -8.97
N PHE A 15 -32.06 -6.68 -10.24
CA PHE A 15 -30.81 -6.53 -11.02
C PHE A 15 -29.92 -5.39 -10.49
N TYR A 16 -30.48 -4.29 -9.99
CA TYR A 16 -29.71 -3.20 -9.39
C TYR A 16 -29.01 -3.60 -8.09
N GLN A 17 -29.63 -4.46 -7.26
CA GLN A 17 -28.99 -4.94 -6.04
C GLN A 17 -27.80 -5.88 -6.32
N GLY A 18 -27.75 -6.52 -7.49
CA GLY A 18 -26.65 -7.41 -7.88
C GLY A 18 -25.38 -6.71 -8.38
N ILE A 19 -25.47 -5.42 -8.74
CA ILE A 19 -24.34 -4.62 -9.24
C ILE A 19 -23.61 -3.89 -8.08
N GLY A 20 -24.08 -4.04 -6.84
CA GLY A 20 -23.70 -3.18 -5.71
C GLY A 20 -22.68 -3.72 -4.71
N GLN A 21 -22.05 -4.89 -4.93
CA GLN A 21 -21.01 -5.38 -4.02
C GLN A 21 -19.69 -5.63 -4.73
N ASP A 22 -19.13 -4.58 -5.33
CA ASP A 22 -17.68 -4.49 -5.42
C ASP A 22 -17.20 -4.18 -3.99
N HIS A 23 -17.06 -5.23 -3.17
CA HIS A 23 -16.19 -5.13 -2.01
C HIS A 23 -14.86 -4.64 -2.59
N ASN A 24 -14.49 -3.37 -2.35
CA ASN A 24 -13.20 -2.79 -2.75
C ASN A 24 -12.10 -3.69 -2.20
N THR A 25 -11.77 -4.74 -2.95
CA THR A 25 -10.78 -5.72 -2.59
C THR A 25 -9.48 -5.07 -3.01
N ILE A 26 -8.70 -4.68 -2.00
CA ILE A 26 -7.37 -4.13 -2.26
C ILE A 26 -6.60 -5.19 -3.05
N ASN A 27 -6.11 -4.81 -4.23
CA ASN A 27 -5.29 -5.70 -5.04
C ASN A 27 -3.90 -5.80 -4.39
N TYR A 28 -3.59 -6.90 -3.73
CA TYR A 28 -2.28 -7.10 -3.10
C TYR A 28 -1.21 -7.58 -4.09
N PHE A 29 -0.94 -6.81 -5.16
CA PHE A 29 -0.02 -7.18 -6.25
C PHE A 29 -0.36 -8.51 -6.93
N ASN A 30 -1.67 -8.83 -7.05
CA ASN A 30 -2.17 -10.15 -7.47
C ASN A 30 -1.61 -11.31 -6.63
N ALA A 31 -1.12 -11.04 -5.42
CA ALA A 31 -0.66 -12.09 -4.52
C ALA A 31 -1.83 -12.98 -4.11
N VAL A 32 -1.61 -14.28 -4.21
CA VAL A 32 -2.56 -15.28 -3.73
C VAL A 32 -2.29 -15.49 -2.24
N PRO A 33 -3.30 -15.35 -1.36
CA PRO A 33 -3.13 -15.68 0.05
C PRO A 33 -2.62 -17.11 0.22
N PRO A 34 -1.69 -17.37 1.14
CA PRO A 34 -1.26 -18.73 1.41
C PRO A 34 -2.44 -19.60 1.88
N PRO A 35 -2.45 -20.90 1.57
CA PRO A 35 -3.23 -21.87 2.32
C PRO A 35 -2.92 -21.76 3.82
N ASN A 36 -3.89 -22.09 4.68
CA ASN A 36 -3.78 -21.90 6.14
C ASN A 36 -2.48 -22.46 6.76
N ASP A 37 -1.91 -23.52 6.18
CA ASP A 37 -0.75 -24.25 6.72
C ASP A 37 0.52 -24.10 5.86
N SER A 38 0.65 -23.01 5.10
CA SER A 38 1.81 -22.78 4.23
C SER A 38 2.30 -21.35 4.25
N ILE A 39 3.61 -21.16 4.11
CA ILE A 39 4.23 -19.85 3.96
C ILE A 39 4.53 -19.65 2.48
N VAL A 40 4.07 -18.53 1.91
CA VAL A 40 4.37 -18.14 0.52
C VAL A 40 5.10 -16.81 0.51
N ILE A 41 6.04 -16.66 -0.43
CA ILE A 41 6.74 -15.39 -0.63
C ILE A 41 5.75 -14.39 -1.23
N PHE A 42 5.54 -13.27 -0.54
CA PHE A 42 4.64 -12.22 -0.99
C PHE A 42 5.14 -11.54 -2.27
N ALA A 43 4.30 -11.48 -3.30
CA ALA A 43 4.56 -10.77 -4.56
C ALA A 43 6.00 -10.95 -5.09
N LYS A 44 6.46 -12.22 -5.17
CA LYS A 44 7.83 -12.58 -5.56
C LYS A 44 8.21 -11.94 -6.91
N GLY A 45 9.38 -11.33 -6.97
CA GLY A 45 9.88 -10.66 -8.18
C GLY A 45 9.31 -9.24 -8.39
N ILE A 46 8.40 -8.79 -7.53
CA ILE A 46 7.85 -7.43 -7.54
C ILE A 46 8.21 -6.71 -6.23
N VAL A 47 7.74 -7.25 -5.10
CA VAL A 47 8.04 -6.73 -3.77
C VAL A 47 9.26 -7.44 -3.22
N SER A 48 9.18 -8.75 -3.00
CA SER A 48 10.31 -9.55 -2.51
C SER A 48 11.28 -9.90 -3.63
N LEU A 49 12.50 -9.38 -3.52
CA LEU A 49 13.63 -9.65 -4.42
C LEU A 49 14.77 -10.33 -3.64
N ASP A 50 15.65 -11.03 -4.36
CA ASP A 50 16.69 -11.87 -3.74
C ASP A 50 17.88 -11.07 -3.16
N ASP A 51 18.04 -9.79 -3.52
CA ASP A 51 19.22 -8.95 -3.21
C ASP A 51 18.99 -7.92 -2.09
N ARG A 52 17.91 -8.09 -1.33
CA ARG A 52 17.47 -7.13 -0.31
C ARG A 52 16.49 -7.79 0.65
N TRP A 53 16.08 -7.04 1.67
CA TRP A 53 14.92 -7.43 2.48
C TRP A 53 13.98 -6.25 2.68
N GLU A 54 12.69 -6.56 2.75
CA GLU A 54 11.62 -5.60 2.95
C GLU A 54 11.09 -5.66 4.39
N GLU A 55 10.61 -4.52 4.87
CA GLU A 55 9.90 -4.41 6.13
C GLU A 55 8.58 -3.67 5.93
N LYS A 56 7.57 -4.07 6.71
CA LYS A 56 6.30 -3.34 6.89
C LYS A 56 5.73 -2.74 5.61
N ILE A 57 4.99 -3.56 4.87
CA ILE A 57 4.15 -3.05 3.78
C ILE A 57 2.85 -2.46 4.33
N CYS A 58 2.43 -1.34 3.78
CA CYS A 58 1.16 -0.69 4.07
C CYS A 58 0.49 -0.27 2.76
N PHE A 59 -0.82 -0.46 2.69
CA PHE A 59 -1.65 -0.04 1.56
C PHE A 59 -2.49 1.16 1.98
N SER A 60 -2.73 2.09 1.05
CA SER A 60 -3.67 3.18 1.29
C SER A 60 -5.07 2.63 1.51
N PRO A 61 -5.93 3.34 2.28
CA PRO A 61 -7.30 2.90 2.53
C PRO A 61 -8.14 2.65 1.27
N ASP A 62 -7.83 3.37 0.18
CA ASP A 62 -8.46 3.19 -1.13
C ASP A 62 -7.84 2.07 -1.98
N GLY A 63 -6.79 1.40 -1.47
CA GLY A 63 -6.09 0.31 -2.14
C GLY A 63 -5.24 0.70 -3.35
N LYS A 64 -5.04 1.99 -3.61
CA LYS A 64 -4.36 2.49 -4.82
C LYS A 64 -2.87 2.76 -4.66
N GLU A 65 -2.36 2.73 -3.45
CA GLU A 65 -0.95 2.99 -3.17
C GLU A 65 -0.42 1.96 -2.19
N ALA A 66 0.84 1.58 -2.39
CA ALA A 66 1.57 0.70 -1.50
C ALA A 66 2.91 1.35 -1.13
N PHE A 67 3.22 1.33 0.15
CA PHE A 67 4.51 1.75 0.68
C PHE A 67 5.11 0.62 1.51
N PHE A 68 6.41 0.42 1.42
CA PHE A 68 7.14 -0.54 2.26
C PHE A 68 8.57 -0.08 2.51
N GLY A 69 9.16 -0.46 3.63
CA GLY A 69 10.58 -0.24 3.87
C GLY A 69 11.42 -1.25 3.09
N ARG A 70 12.55 -0.81 2.56
CA ARG A 70 13.55 -1.64 1.91
C ARG A 70 14.93 -1.34 2.49
N HIS A 71 15.59 -2.38 2.97
CA HIS A 71 16.97 -2.31 3.41
C HIS A 71 17.88 -2.93 2.34
N PRO A 72 19.02 -2.29 2.03
CA PRO A 72 20.03 -2.94 1.18
C PRO A 72 20.60 -4.17 1.89
N ASP A 73 20.88 -5.24 1.14
CA ASP A 73 21.57 -6.40 1.68
C ASP A 73 23.03 -6.09 2.06
N GLY A 74 23.54 -6.76 3.09
CA GLY A 74 24.93 -6.67 3.55
C GLY A 74 25.36 -5.40 4.31
N ASN A 75 26.52 -5.50 4.97
CA ASN A 75 27.27 -4.39 5.60
C ASN A 75 26.58 -3.58 6.71
N ASN A 76 25.78 -4.21 7.58
CA ASN A 76 25.23 -3.58 8.78
C ASN A 76 24.37 -2.32 8.49
N ASN A 77 23.78 -2.23 7.29
CA ASN A 77 22.89 -1.14 6.88
C ASN A 77 21.45 -1.32 7.36
N TYR A 78 21.21 -2.20 8.34
CA TYR A 78 19.93 -2.42 9.02
C TYR A 78 19.26 -1.14 9.54
N PHE A 79 20.02 -0.07 9.73
CA PHE A 79 19.53 1.21 10.23
C PHE A 79 19.31 2.27 9.13
N LYS A 80 19.27 1.86 7.86
CA LYS A 80 19.12 2.78 6.72
C LYS A 80 18.01 2.35 5.74
N PRO A 81 16.77 2.13 6.22
CA PRO A 81 15.67 1.82 5.33
C PRO A 81 15.42 2.96 4.34
N ARG A 82 15.02 2.59 3.12
CA ARG A 82 14.34 3.50 2.21
C ARG A 82 12.89 3.08 2.06
N THR A 83 11.99 4.05 2.11
CA THR A 83 10.58 3.81 1.80
C THR A 83 10.42 3.67 0.29
N MET A 84 9.94 2.53 -0.14
CA MET A 84 9.52 2.23 -1.50
C MET A 84 8.06 2.64 -1.70
N TYR A 85 7.69 2.91 -2.95
CA TYR A 85 6.36 3.32 -3.39
C TYR A 85 5.97 2.57 -4.66
N SER A 86 4.72 2.15 -4.71
CA SER A 86 4.06 1.65 -5.92
C SER A 86 2.63 2.16 -5.96
N LYS A 87 2.12 2.37 -7.18
CA LYS A 87 0.79 2.91 -7.45
C LYS A 87 -0.02 1.94 -8.30
N PHE A 88 -1.28 1.74 -7.96
CA PHE A 88 -2.23 0.94 -8.73
C PHE A 88 -3.10 1.85 -9.60
N GLU A 89 -2.85 1.81 -10.90
CA GLU A 89 -3.59 2.57 -11.91
C GLU A 89 -3.77 1.71 -13.16
N ASN A 90 -4.87 1.91 -13.89
CA ASN A 90 -5.16 1.13 -15.10
C ASN A 90 -5.09 -0.39 -14.86
N SER A 91 -5.61 -0.82 -13.71
CA SER A 91 -5.64 -2.22 -13.25
C SER A 91 -4.26 -2.88 -13.09
N LYS A 92 -3.20 -2.10 -12.92
CA LYS A 92 -1.83 -2.60 -12.75
C LYS A 92 -1.06 -1.81 -11.69
N TRP A 93 -0.21 -2.50 -10.95
CA TRP A 93 0.78 -1.87 -10.09
C TRP A 93 1.97 -1.39 -10.91
N SER A 94 2.47 -0.19 -10.60
CA SER A 94 3.77 0.25 -11.09
C SER A 94 4.89 -0.57 -10.47
N THR A 95 6.03 -0.71 -11.15
CA THR A 95 7.24 -1.27 -10.52
C THR A 95 7.58 -0.43 -9.28
N PRO A 96 7.79 -1.06 -8.10
CA PRO A 96 8.15 -0.31 -6.91
C PRO A 96 9.46 0.46 -7.07
N ASP A 97 9.46 1.76 -6.73
CA ASP A 97 10.64 2.63 -6.72
C ASP A 97 10.76 3.37 -5.38
N THR A 98 11.91 3.97 -5.09
CA THR A 98 12.12 4.79 -3.90
C THR A 98 11.17 5.99 -3.92
N ALA A 99 10.33 6.09 -2.89
CA ALA A 99 9.42 7.23 -2.70
C ALA A 99 10.20 8.54 -2.75
N VAL A 100 9.63 9.57 -3.40
CA VAL A 100 10.34 10.84 -3.67
C VAL A 100 10.95 11.44 -2.40
N PHE A 101 10.21 11.42 -1.28
CA PHE A 101 10.70 11.93 0.01
C PHE A 101 11.82 11.07 0.61
N SER A 102 11.91 9.77 0.29
CA SER A 102 12.92 8.84 0.82
C SER A 102 14.18 8.73 -0.05
N ARG A 103 14.25 9.46 -1.17
CA ARG A 103 15.45 9.52 -2.02
C ARG A 103 16.64 10.16 -1.28
N LYS A 104 16.38 11.18 -0.46
CA LYS A 104 17.41 11.90 0.32
C LYS A 104 17.35 11.64 1.82
N VAL A 105 16.30 10.98 2.28
CA VAL A 105 15.99 10.84 3.70
C VAL A 105 15.77 9.36 4.02
N ILE A 106 16.40 8.90 5.09
CA ILE A 106 16.16 7.56 5.64
C ILE A 106 14.83 7.61 6.39
N ALA A 107 13.91 6.75 5.96
CA ALA A 107 12.61 6.55 6.57
C ALA A 107 12.14 5.13 6.23
N GLY A 108 11.44 4.50 7.16
CA GLY A 108 10.87 3.16 7.02
C GLY A 108 9.56 3.05 7.80
N TYR A 109 9.10 1.82 8.01
CA TYR A 109 7.88 1.53 8.79
C TYR A 109 6.66 2.40 8.41
N PRO A 110 6.28 2.43 7.11
CA PRO A 110 5.17 3.26 6.66
C PRO A 110 3.84 2.80 7.24
N ILE A 111 3.01 3.74 7.69
CA ILE A 111 1.61 3.49 8.06
C ILE A 111 0.73 4.67 7.68
N PHE A 112 -0.39 4.41 7.02
CA PHE A 112 -1.38 5.42 6.70
C PHE A 112 -2.25 5.76 7.91
N ASN A 113 -2.66 7.03 8.00
CA ASN A 113 -3.82 7.38 8.81
C ASN A 113 -5.11 6.85 8.16
N PRO A 114 -6.23 6.76 8.90
CA PRO A 114 -7.49 6.23 8.38
C PRO A 114 -8.00 6.94 7.11
N ASP A 115 -7.76 8.25 7.00
CA ASP A 115 -8.16 9.04 5.83
C ASP A 115 -7.22 8.90 4.61
N GLY A 116 -6.08 8.24 4.78
CA GLY A 116 -5.09 8.00 3.73
C GLY A 116 -4.36 9.24 3.20
N ASN A 117 -4.52 10.41 3.85
CA ASN A 117 -3.90 11.67 3.45
C ASN A 117 -2.56 11.95 4.16
N ILE A 118 -2.23 11.18 5.19
CA ILE A 118 -0.96 11.24 5.94
C ILE A 118 -0.33 9.84 5.98
N LEU A 119 0.95 9.77 5.64
CA LEU A 119 1.80 8.59 5.82
C LEU A 119 2.78 8.86 6.96
N TYR A 120 2.65 8.15 8.09
CA TYR A 120 3.63 8.17 9.17
C TYR A 120 4.74 7.16 8.90
N MET A 121 5.95 7.49 9.33
CA MET A 121 7.14 6.67 9.13
C MET A 121 8.08 6.81 10.33
N GLU A 122 8.87 5.78 10.59
CA GLU A 122 10.00 5.87 11.49
C GLU A 122 11.22 6.38 10.72
N GLN A 123 11.90 7.36 11.31
CA GLN A 123 13.22 7.78 10.88
C GLN A 123 14.23 7.45 11.99
N PRO A 124 15.13 6.50 11.76
CA PRO A 124 16.23 6.24 12.70
C PRO A 124 17.18 7.44 12.72
N ILE A 125 17.57 7.85 13.93
CA ILE A 125 18.61 8.85 14.17
C ILE A 125 19.93 8.10 14.41
N LYS A 126 21.07 8.79 14.25
CA LYS A 126 22.40 8.22 14.48
C LYS A 126 22.44 7.44 15.81
N PRO A 127 23.01 6.21 15.80
CA PRO A 127 23.22 5.45 17.02
C PRO A 127 24.02 6.28 18.02
N THR A 128 23.52 6.37 19.24
CA THR A 128 24.25 6.94 20.37
C THR A 128 24.81 5.81 21.24
N LYS A 129 25.77 6.12 22.14
CA LYS A 129 26.25 5.14 23.13
C LYS A 129 25.13 4.59 24.05
N LYS A 130 23.97 5.25 24.08
CA LYS A 130 22.79 4.85 24.87
C LYS A 130 21.73 4.08 24.05
N GLY A 131 22.00 3.79 22.79
CA GLY A 131 21.08 3.12 21.87
C GLY A 131 20.73 3.97 20.65
N VAL A 132 19.83 3.44 19.82
CA VAL A 132 19.26 4.15 18.67
C VAL A 132 18.07 4.98 19.16
N THR A 133 18.08 6.28 18.86
CA THR A 133 16.88 7.11 19.00
C THR A 133 16.20 7.17 17.63
N GLY A 134 14.90 6.92 17.57
CA GLY A 134 14.09 7.14 16.37
C GLY A 134 13.21 8.36 16.53
N GLN A 135 12.79 8.97 15.42
CA GLN A 135 11.72 9.97 15.40
C GLN A 135 10.60 9.52 14.46
N ILE A 136 9.36 9.88 14.81
CA ILE A 136 8.22 9.71 13.92
C ILE A 136 8.19 10.92 12.99
N VAL A 137 8.25 10.66 11.69
CA VAL A 137 8.07 11.67 10.64
C VAL A 137 6.81 11.37 9.85
N PHE A 138 6.31 12.35 9.09
CA PHE A 138 5.15 12.14 8.25
C PHE A 138 5.29 12.82 6.89
N SER A 139 4.62 12.25 5.89
CA SER A 139 4.39 12.86 4.59
C SER A 139 2.89 13.11 4.43
N LYS A 140 2.51 14.31 3.98
CA LYS A 140 1.11 14.69 3.75
C LYS A 140 0.88 14.83 2.25
N LYS A 141 -0.19 14.19 1.74
CA LYS A 141 -0.60 14.36 0.34
C LYS A 141 -0.99 15.82 0.11
N LYS A 142 -0.38 16.46 -0.88
CA LYS A 142 -0.79 17.79 -1.33
C LYS A 142 -1.95 17.60 -2.29
N ILE A 143 -3.17 17.97 -1.87
CA ILE A 143 -4.30 18.09 -2.78
C ILE A 143 -4.06 19.35 -3.61
N THR A 144 -3.58 19.18 -4.83
CA THR A 144 -3.60 20.25 -5.81
C THR A 144 -4.99 20.24 -6.43
N ASN A 145 -5.83 21.21 -6.06
CA ASN A 145 -7.07 21.49 -6.79
C ASN A 145 -6.63 21.91 -8.20
N GLY A 146 -6.66 20.96 -9.14
CA GLY A 146 -6.31 21.22 -10.52
C GLY A 146 -7.30 22.21 -11.11
N GLN A 147 -6.82 23.40 -11.46
CA GLN A 147 -7.38 24.10 -12.60
C GLN A 147 -6.94 23.34 -13.85
N HIS A 148 -7.89 22.67 -14.47
CA HIS A 148 -7.87 22.22 -15.86
C HIS A 148 -9.26 22.46 -16.43
#